data_AF-A0A124IKK2-F1
#
_entry.id   AF-A0A124IKK2-F1
#
_cell.length_a   1.000
_cell.length_b   1.000
_cell.length_c   1.000
_cell.angle_alpha   90.00
_cell.angle_beta   90.00
_cell.angle_gamma   90.00
#
_symmetry.space_group_name_H-M   'P 1'
#
loop_
_entity.id
_entity.type
_entity.pdbx_description
1 polymer ?
#
loop_
_entity_poly.entity_id
_entity_poly.type
_entity_poly.pdbx_seq_one_letter_code
_entity_poly.pdbx_strand_id
1 'polypeptide(L)'
;MNDLRSKNNFYIIKYGKHISFLLLMSFIATTILITTACKDSAPSEIDDMNQSSVQDAFNNGTSQRDMIVIISDLHLGADLTYAEIKDNIKPLENLLNKIRVSANVKELVIAGDMLDEWFVPAYIDTYNGKDQRDFVQRIAETNKGIISAFNNIIKEKKILVTYVPGNHDLTITAENVELILPGIKQARDRVLGLGTYSPEGQPQIAIEHGHRYNFFCAPDPYSNQDVAPGTIMPPGYFFTRIAALHVDQKLPTGKGVVTPITPNVSGNESQSNLYRYWKIWEWAGTYLTIKNNFSEKIIVTNIDGFTKNYSVNDFLPYQKTSGGEIDVNLYKGIQDTWDLRQIYNLVNVKIETKDAILYSNDDTGTDNMAKTQYFLNPQSNKRIVVFGHTHRSDIIPSYNYKGEKSIYANTGTWIDHSPIAKGPTTTFIVIEPQSNEPSSQTYVKLYNFLGEKFTEMAKNSLRL
;
A
#
# COMPACT_ATOMS: atom_id res chain seq x y z
N MET A 1 -8.84 12.96 -53.13
CA MET A 1 -7.86 14.03 -53.36
C MET A 1 -7.90 14.93 -52.13
N ASN A 2 -6.74 15.13 -51.47
CA ASN A 2 -6.47 15.89 -50.23
C ASN A 2 -7.03 15.22 -48.96
N ASP A 3 -6.31 14.50 -48.10
CA ASP A 3 -4.98 14.64 -47.46
C ASP A 3 -4.80 15.90 -46.60
N LEU A 4 -4.99 15.72 -45.29
CA LEU A 4 -4.56 16.63 -44.22
C LEU A 4 -4.14 15.77 -43.02
N ARG A 5 -2.83 15.49 -42.96
CA ARG A 5 -2.13 14.95 -41.79
C ARG A 5 -1.85 16.09 -40.80
N SER A 6 -2.34 15.98 -39.58
CA SER A 6 -1.83 16.77 -38.44
C SER A 6 -0.80 15.94 -37.66
N LYS A 7 0.36 16.57 -37.43
CA LYS A 7 1.48 16.05 -36.64
C LYS A 7 1.25 16.44 -35.17
N ASN A 8 1.26 15.46 -34.26
CA ASN A 8 1.42 15.71 -32.82
C ASN A 8 2.82 15.27 -32.39
N ASN A 9 3.65 16.25 -32.02
CA ASN A 9 4.98 16.06 -31.43
C ASN A 9 4.83 15.71 -29.94
N PHE A 10 5.38 14.58 -29.53
CA PHE A 10 5.58 14.23 -28.11
C PHE A 10 6.93 14.77 -27.63
N TYR A 11 6.92 15.51 -26.53
CA TYR A 11 8.12 15.93 -25.80
C TYR A 11 8.67 14.74 -25.00
N ILE A 12 9.93 14.38 -25.28
CA ILE A 12 10.73 13.43 -24.50
C ILE A 12 11.50 14.22 -23.45
N ILE A 13 11.21 14.02 -22.17
CA ILE A 13 12.01 14.57 -21.06
C ILE A 13 13.22 13.64 -20.84
N LYS A 14 14.41 14.12 -21.18
CA LYS A 14 15.70 13.51 -20.82
C LYS A 14 16.08 13.91 -19.40
N TYR A 15 16.28 12.95 -18.50
CA TYR A 15 16.96 13.20 -17.23
C TYR A 15 18.49 13.20 -17.44
N GLY A 16 19.11 14.34 -17.12
CA GLY A 16 20.56 14.53 -17.13
C GLY A 16 21.19 14.09 -15.80
N LYS A 17 22.30 13.35 -15.90
CA LYS A 17 23.24 13.09 -14.80
C LYS A 17 23.98 14.40 -14.46
N HIS A 18 24.01 14.78 -13.19
CA HIS A 18 25.02 15.71 -12.69
C HIS A 18 25.81 15.07 -11.55
N ILE A 19 27.07 14.76 -11.88
CA ILE A 19 28.18 14.51 -10.98
C ILE A 19 28.76 15.88 -10.63
N SER A 20 29.01 16.16 -9.35
CA SER A 20 30.02 17.14 -8.96
C SER A 20 30.79 16.65 -7.74
N PHE A 21 32.11 16.71 -7.90
CA PHE A 21 33.16 16.21 -7.03
C PHE A 21 34.13 17.39 -6.85
N LEU A 22 34.41 17.85 -5.63
CA LEU A 22 35.56 18.70 -5.24
C LEU A 22 35.55 18.79 -3.69
N LEU A 23 36.51 18.16 -2.97
CA LEU A 23 37.79 18.72 -2.45
C LEU A 23 37.56 19.75 -1.30
N LEU A 24 38.29 19.84 -0.18
CA LEU A 24 39.43 19.17 0.46
C LEU A 24 39.58 19.77 1.90
N MET A 25 40.06 18.97 2.87
CA MET A 25 40.74 19.26 4.17
C MET A 25 41.22 20.71 4.46
N SER A 26 41.12 21.36 5.64
CA SER A 26 41.80 21.18 6.97
C SER A 26 41.85 22.59 7.65
N PHE A 27 41.74 22.87 8.97
CA PHE A 27 42.66 22.78 10.16
C PHE A 27 41.86 23.41 11.35
N ILE A 28 41.73 22.82 12.56
CA ILE A 28 42.51 23.06 13.83
C ILE A 28 42.58 24.58 14.18
N ALA A 29 42.23 25.16 15.35
CA ALA A 29 42.30 24.75 16.77
C ALA A 29 41.68 25.84 17.69
N THR A 30 41.23 25.43 18.90
CA THR A 30 41.41 26.09 20.24
C THR A 30 40.83 27.52 20.48
N THR A 31 40.27 27.93 21.63
CA THR A 31 40.10 27.42 23.00
C THR A 31 39.25 28.42 23.82
N ILE A 32 38.55 27.95 24.88
CA ILE A 32 38.43 28.53 26.25
C ILE A 32 37.64 29.86 26.40
N LEU A 33 36.80 30.14 27.42
CA LEU A 33 36.19 29.46 28.58
C LEU A 33 35.35 30.56 29.31
N ILE A 34 34.54 30.15 30.32
CA ILE A 34 34.06 30.94 31.48
C ILE A 34 32.64 31.54 31.40
N THR A 35 31.69 30.71 31.86
CA THR A 35 30.65 30.95 32.90
C THR A 35 30.31 32.37 33.38
N THR A 36 29.01 32.65 33.55
CA THR A 36 28.37 32.91 34.86
C THR A 36 26.83 32.94 34.74
N ALA A 37 26.18 32.43 35.78
CA ALA A 37 24.74 32.43 35.98
C ALA A 37 24.29 33.71 36.70
N CYS A 38 23.05 34.16 36.45
CA CYS A 38 22.21 34.83 37.45
C CYS A 38 20.73 34.56 37.14
N LYS A 39 20.02 34.07 38.16
CA LYS A 39 18.55 34.09 38.28
C LYS A 39 18.14 35.48 38.77
N ASP A 40 17.04 36.01 38.25
CA ASP A 40 16.11 36.88 38.98
C ASP A 40 14.71 36.76 38.38
N SER A 41 13.70 36.92 39.23
CA SER A 41 12.31 36.48 39.04
C SER A 41 11.29 37.64 38.93
N ALA A 42 10.38 37.50 37.94
CA ALA A 42 8.98 37.99 37.82
C ALA A 42 8.70 39.51 37.58
N PRO A 43 7.50 39.94 37.08
CA PRO A 43 6.31 39.21 36.56
C PRO A 43 5.67 39.74 35.23
N SER A 44 4.69 38.97 34.76
CA SER A 44 3.43 39.31 34.04
C SER A 44 3.39 39.74 32.55
N GLU A 45 2.49 39.03 31.86
CA GLU A 45 1.72 39.40 30.66
C GLU A 45 2.46 39.56 29.34
N ILE A 46 2.47 38.51 28.50
CA ILE A 46 2.15 38.56 27.04
C ILE A 46 1.61 37.19 26.58
N ASP A 47 0.40 37.22 26.01
CA ASP A 47 -0.25 36.35 25.03
C ASP A 47 -0.57 34.88 25.34
N ASP A 48 -1.73 34.73 25.98
CA ASP A 48 -2.63 33.57 25.89
C ASP A 48 -3.39 33.57 24.54
N MET A 49 -2.66 33.61 23.41
CA MET A 49 -3.23 33.56 22.05
C MET A 49 -2.46 32.60 21.14
N ASN A 50 -2.57 31.29 21.40
CA ASN A 50 -2.73 30.22 20.41
C ASN A 50 -2.60 28.83 21.06
N GLN A 51 -3.49 28.49 21.98
CA GLN A 51 -3.99 27.12 22.01
C GLN A 51 -5.13 27.04 21.00
N SER A 52 -4.79 26.84 19.72
CA SER A 52 -5.76 26.23 18.82
C SER A 52 -6.15 24.91 19.47
N SER A 53 -7.38 24.82 19.98
CA SER A 53 -7.92 23.58 20.53
C SER A 53 -7.64 22.48 19.51
N VAL A 54 -6.78 21.51 19.85
CA VAL A 54 -6.49 20.38 18.98
C VAL A 54 -7.83 19.70 18.71
N GLN A 55 -8.37 19.89 17.51
CA GLN A 55 -9.67 19.35 17.16
C GLN A 55 -9.52 17.83 17.09
N ASP A 56 -10.23 17.13 17.98
CA ASP A 56 -10.29 15.67 17.98
C ASP A 56 -10.89 15.19 16.66
N ALA A 57 -10.13 14.40 15.90
CA ALA A 57 -10.55 13.89 14.59
C ALA A 57 -11.76 12.96 14.68
N PHE A 58 -12.12 12.51 15.89
CA PHE A 58 -13.24 11.62 16.15
C PHE A 58 -14.40 12.30 16.88
N ASN A 59 -14.46 13.63 16.81
CA ASN A 59 -15.55 14.45 17.34
C ASN A 59 -16.03 15.45 16.28
N ASN A 60 -17.24 15.22 15.76
CA ASN A 60 -17.86 16.10 14.77
C ASN A 60 -18.78 17.18 15.39
N GLY A 61 -18.75 17.34 16.71
CA GLY A 61 -19.57 18.31 17.45
C GLY A 61 -21.05 17.93 17.56
N THR A 62 -21.45 16.75 17.07
CA THR A 62 -22.82 16.26 17.14
C THR A 62 -22.97 15.19 18.23
N SER A 63 -24.21 14.81 18.54
CA SER A 63 -24.51 13.63 19.37
C SER A 63 -24.64 12.34 18.54
N GLN A 64 -24.50 12.41 17.21
CA GLN A 64 -24.72 11.29 16.31
C GLN A 64 -23.47 10.43 16.20
N ARG A 65 -23.68 9.11 16.17
CA ARG A 65 -22.64 8.11 15.92
C ARG A 65 -22.72 7.66 14.47
N ASP A 66 -22.13 8.45 13.57
CA ASP A 66 -22.23 8.27 12.11
C ASP A 66 -20.88 8.33 11.38
N MET A 67 -19.79 8.74 12.04
CA MET A 67 -18.49 8.86 11.40
C MET A 67 -17.91 7.50 11.04
N ILE A 68 -17.24 7.43 9.88
CA ILE A 68 -16.54 6.25 9.40
C ILE A 68 -15.05 6.57 9.38
N VAL A 69 -14.26 5.82 10.14
CA VAL A 69 -12.80 5.93 10.16
C VAL A 69 -12.22 4.81 9.31
N ILE A 70 -11.26 5.14 8.45
CA ILE A 70 -10.65 4.19 7.51
C ILE A 70 -9.13 4.24 7.69
N ILE A 71 -8.53 3.08 7.96
CA ILE A 71 -7.09 2.85 8.06
C ILE A 71 -6.70 1.72 7.10
N SER A 72 -5.43 1.61 6.72
CA SER A 72 -4.92 0.52 5.88
C SER A 72 -3.41 0.39 6.09
N ASP A 73 -2.79 -0.60 5.43
CA ASP A 73 -1.33 -0.70 5.31
C ASP A 73 -0.68 -0.61 6.70
N LEU A 74 -1.19 -1.46 7.60
CA LEU A 74 -0.71 -1.60 8.98
C LEU A 74 0.54 -2.47 9.04
N HIS A 75 0.62 -3.47 8.15
CA HIS A 75 1.76 -4.38 8.02
C HIS A 75 2.18 -5.02 9.34
N LEU A 76 1.21 -5.55 10.11
CA LEU A 76 1.51 -6.22 11.38
C LEU A 76 2.29 -7.51 11.10
N GLY A 77 3.59 -7.47 11.37
CA GLY A 77 4.51 -8.59 11.16
C GLY A 77 4.61 -9.54 12.36
N ALA A 78 5.06 -10.76 12.11
CA ALA A 78 5.26 -11.78 13.14
C ALA A 78 6.56 -11.57 13.96
N ASP A 79 7.51 -10.80 13.45
CA ASP A 79 8.84 -10.57 14.05
C ASP A 79 9.29 -9.12 13.84
N LEU A 80 9.50 -8.39 14.94
CA LEU A 80 9.87 -6.97 14.94
C LEU A 80 11.34 -6.69 14.57
N THR A 81 12.14 -7.73 14.32
CA THR A 81 13.52 -7.54 13.86
C THR A 81 13.58 -7.04 12.42
N TYR A 82 12.54 -7.31 11.63
CA TYR A 82 12.39 -6.88 10.24
C TYR A 82 11.00 -6.35 9.87
N ALA A 83 9.99 -6.37 10.76
CA ALA A 83 8.67 -5.80 10.46
C ALA A 83 8.74 -4.32 10.03
N GLU A 84 7.85 -3.92 9.12
CA GLU A 84 7.76 -2.53 8.65
C GLU A 84 7.10 -1.59 9.68
N ILE A 85 6.33 -2.16 10.62
CA ILE A 85 5.75 -1.45 11.76
C ILE A 85 6.43 -1.87 13.07
N LYS A 86 7.06 -0.91 13.75
CA LYS A 86 7.69 -1.14 15.05
C LYS A 86 7.54 0.08 15.95
N ASP A 87 7.98 1.24 15.50
CA ASP A 87 7.89 2.50 16.23
C ASP A 87 6.43 2.99 16.30
N ASN A 88 5.64 2.70 15.26
CA ASN A 88 4.23 3.07 15.17
C ASN A 88 3.26 2.11 15.86
N ILE A 89 3.73 1.01 16.48
CA ILE A 89 2.86 0.06 17.19
C ILE A 89 2.08 0.76 18.32
N LYS A 90 2.79 1.52 19.17
CA LYS A 90 2.16 2.19 20.31
C LYS A 90 1.25 3.36 19.87
N PRO A 91 1.67 4.24 18.93
CA PRO A 91 0.78 5.22 18.32
C PRO A 91 -0.51 4.61 17.75
N LEU A 92 -0.43 3.48 17.02
CA LEU A 92 -1.61 2.80 16.47
C LEU A 92 -2.53 2.28 17.59
N GLU A 93 -1.98 1.63 18.61
CA GLU A 93 -2.76 1.20 19.78
C GLU A 93 -3.49 2.39 20.44
N ASN A 94 -2.81 3.53 20.57
CA ASN A 94 -3.38 4.73 21.17
C ASN A 94 -4.46 5.36 20.29
N LEU A 95 -4.30 5.35 18.96
CA LEU A 95 -5.35 5.75 18.02
C LEU A 95 -6.60 4.87 18.17
N LEU A 96 -6.43 3.55 18.19
CA LEU A 96 -7.53 2.59 18.34
C LEU A 96 -8.28 2.80 19.66
N ASN A 97 -7.56 3.10 20.75
CA ASN A 97 -8.19 3.43 22.02
C ASN A 97 -8.99 4.75 21.97
N LYS A 98 -8.53 5.76 21.21
CA LYS A 98 -9.29 6.99 20.97
C LYS A 98 -10.54 6.73 20.13
N ILE A 99 -10.43 5.91 19.09
CA ILE A 99 -11.59 5.46 18.29
C ILE A 99 -12.62 4.75 19.18
N ARG A 100 -12.17 3.79 19.99
CA ARG A 100 -13.03 2.97 20.88
C ARG A 100 -13.96 3.82 21.76
N VAL A 101 -13.44 4.92 22.32
CA VAL A 101 -14.18 5.75 23.28
C VAL A 101 -14.94 6.90 22.62
N SER A 102 -14.77 7.12 21.31
CA SER A 102 -15.48 8.19 20.60
C SER A 102 -17.00 8.01 20.69
N ALA A 103 -17.72 9.12 20.89
CA ALA A 103 -19.17 9.16 20.83
C ALA A 103 -19.69 9.16 19.38
N ASN A 104 -18.88 9.60 18.41
CA ASN A 104 -19.30 9.89 17.05
C ASN A 104 -18.87 8.84 16.01
N VAL A 105 -17.86 8.03 16.29
CA VAL A 105 -17.44 6.97 15.35
C VAL A 105 -18.43 5.81 15.36
N LYS A 106 -19.01 5.50 14.20
CA LYS A 106 -19.90 4.37 13.95
C LYS A 106 -19.15 3.14 13.48
N GLU A 107 -18.14 3.33 12.65
CA GLU A 107 -17.47 2.25 11.96
C GLU A 107 -15.97 2.54 11.81
N LEU A 108 -15.17 1.50 12.02
CA LEU A 108 -13.75 1.45 11.69
C LEU A 108 -13.55 0.44 10.56
N VAL A 109 -13.03 0.90 9.42
CA VAL A 109 -12.72 0.06 8.27
C VAL A 109 -11.20 -0.08 8.13
N ILE A 110 -10.73 -1.31 7.97
CA ILE A 110 -9.33 -1.65 7.68
C ILE A 110 -9.26 -2.04 6.20
N ALA A 111 -8.77 -1.13 5.35
CA ALA A 111 -8.79 -1.23 3.89
C ALA A 111 -7.54 -1.94 3.33
N GLY A 112 -7.28 -3.16 3.81
CA GLY A 112 -6.17 -4.01 3.35
C GLY A 112 -4.88 -3.87 4.14
N ASP A 113 -4.01 -4.86 3.92
CA ASP A 113 -2.65 -4.97 4.46
C ASP A 113 -2.62 -4.75 5.99
N MET A 114 -3.54 -5.43 6.68
CA MET A 114 -3.57 -5.44 8.14
C MET A 114 -2.46 -6.34 8.67
N LEU A 115 -2.34 -7.54 8.09
CA LEU A 115 -1.39 -8.57 8.48
C LEU A 115 -0.34 -8.69 7.38
N ASP A 116 0.90 -8.97 7.74
CA ASP A 116 1.99 -9.03 6.75
C ASP A 116 2.54 -10.43 6.55
N GLU A 117 1.97 -11.17 5.59
CA GLU A 117 2.43 -12.50 5.17
C GLU A 117 3.56 -12.43 4.14
N TRP A 118 3.80 -11.25 3.55
CA TRP A 118 4.74 -11.07 2.43
C TRP A 118 6.11 -10.52 2.89
N PHE A 119 6.15 -9.66 3.91
CA PHE A 119 7.37 -9.00 4.40
C PHE A 119 8.15 -9.87 5.38
N VAL A 120 8.71 -10.96 4.84
CA VAL A 120 9.60 -11.89 5.56
C VAL A 120 10.91 -11.99 4.78
N PRO A 121 12.10 -11.85 5.42
CA PRO A 121 13.38 -11.98 4.72
C PRO A 121 13.44 -13.25 3.87
N ALA A 122 13.96 -13.14 2.65
CA ALA A 122 13.89 -14.21 1.66
C ALA A 122 14.42 -15.58 2.15
N TYR A 123 15.41 -15.63 3.04
CA TYR A 123 15.98 -16.89 3.55
C TYR A 123 15.17 -17.57 4.66
N ILE A 124 14.13 -16.92 5.17
CA ILE A 124 13.31 -17.42 6.27
C ILE A 124 12.08 -18.14 5.70
N ASP A 125 11.73 -19.31 6.22
CA ASP A 125 10.41 -19.90 5.94
C ASP A 125 9.33 -19.08 6.65
N THR A 126 8.39 -18.49 5.90
CA THR A 126 7.29 -17.66 6.43
C THR A 126 6.55 -18.36 7.57
N TYR A 127 6.26 -19.65 7.42
CA TYR A 127 5.53 -20.43 8.42
C TYR A 127 6.45 -21.15 9.41
N ASN A 128 7.77 -21.02 9.26
CA ASN A 128 8.76 -21.66 10.13
C ASN A 128 8.50 -23.17 10.27
N GLY A 129 8.22 -23.84 9.15
CA GLY A 129 7.89 -25.27 9.09
C GLY A 129 6.51 -25.67 9.65
N LYS A 130 5.64 -24.69 9.98
CA LYS A 130 4.27 -24.93 10.46
C LYS A 130 3.25 -24.53 9.38
N ASP A 131 2.21 -23.78 9.75
CA ASP A 131 1.11 -23.38 8.87
C ASP A 131 0.74 -21.90 9.06
N GLN A 132 -0.18 -21.42 8.22
CA GLN A 132 -0.68 -20.05 8.27
C GLN A 132 -1.37 -19.73 9.61
N ARG A 133 -1.98 -20.73 10.26
CA ARG A 133 -2.64 -20.56 11.56
C ARG A 133 -1.62 -20.18 12.64
N ASP A 134 -0.49 -20.88 12.72
CA ASP A 134 0.61 -20.50 13.62
C ASP A 134 1.16 -19.11 13.29
N PHE A 135 1.32 -18.80 12.00
CA PHE A 135 1.82 -17.51 11.56
C PHE A 135 0.97 -16.34 12.04
N VAL A 136 -0.36 -16.39 11.84
CA VAL A 136 -1.27 -15.33 12.30
C VAL A 136 -1.31 -15.22 13.83
N GLN A 137 -1.15 -16.34 14.55
CA GLN A 137 -1.05 -16.32 16.01
C GLN A 137 0.24 -15.63 16.49
N ARG A 138 1.36 -15.83 15.78
CA ARG A 138 2.60 -15.11 16.05
C ARG A 138 2.47 -13.62 15.79
N ILE A 139 1.81 -13.21 14.69
CA ILE A 139 1.48 -11.79 14.46
C ILE A 139 0.69 -11.25 15.65
N ALA A 140 -0.33 -11.99 16.11
CA ALA A 140 -1.17 -11.51 17.21
C ALA A 140 -0.41 -11.40 18.54
N GLU A 141 0.49 -12.33 18.86
CA GLU A 141 1.32 -12.26 20.06
C GLU A 141 2.29 -11.07 19.99
N THR A 142 2.99 -10.91 18.87
CA THR A 142 3.93 -9.82 18.64
C THR A 142 3.24 -8.45 18.73
N ASN A 143 1.99 -8.36 18.29
CA ASN A 143 1.21 -7.11 18.22
C ASN A 143 0.04 -7.08 19.24
N LYS A 144 0.19 -7.76 20.39
CA LYS A 144 -0.90 -8.01 21.35
C LYS A 144 -1.69 -6.77 21.79
N GLY A 145 -1.03 -5.62 21.90
CA GLY A 145 -1.67 -4.35 22.28
C GLY A 145 -2.71 -3.90 21.26
N ILE A 146 -2.31 -3.91 19.99
CA ILE A 146 -3.17 -3.58 18.84
C ILE A 146 -4.31 -4.60 18.72
N ILE A 147 -4.00 -5.89 18.78
CA ILE A 147 -5.02 -6.95 18.69
C ILE A 147 -6.02 -6.85 19.85
N SER A 148 -5.57 -6.53 21.06
CA SER A 148 -6.45 -6.30 22.21
C SER A 148 -7.33 -5.07 22.01
N ALA A 149 -6.78 -3.98 21.44
CA ALA A 149 -7.54 -2.77 21.15
C ALA A 149 -8.66 -3.04 20.13
N PHE A 150 -8.38 -3.71 19.01
CA PHE A 150 -9.40 -4.13 18.05
C PHE A 150 -10.47 -5.02 18.70
N ASN A 151 -10.05 -6.06 19.44
CA ASN A 151 -10.97 -6.96 20.12
C ASN A 151 -11.89 -6.25 21.12
N ASN A 152 -11.40 -5.22 21.81
CA ASN A 152 -12.24 -4.41 22.70
C ASN A 152 -13.30 -3.63 21.91
N ILE A 153 -12.93 -3.01 20.78
CA ILE A 153 -13.88 -2.29 19.91
C ILE A 153 -14.97 -3.25 19.42
N ILE A 154 -14.58 -4.42 18.91
CA ILE A 154 -15.51 -5.45 18.40
C ILE A 154 -16.46 -5.93 19.50
N LYS A 155 -15.93 -6.30 20.67
CA LYS A 155 -16.72 -6.86 21.79
C LYS A 155 -17.73 -5.86 22.36
N GLU A 156 -17.39 -4.58 22.38
CA GLU A 156 -18.30 -3.54 22.86
C GLU A 156 -19.48 -3.28 21.92
N LYS A 157 -19.38 -3.67 20.63
CA LYS A 157 -20.44 -3.58 19.62
C LYS A 157 -21.00 -2.17 19.37
N LYS A 158 -20.34 -1.13 19.87
CA LYS A 158 -20.69 0.28 19.62
C LYS A 158 -20.17 0.77 18.27
N ILE A 159 -19.06 0.20 17.83
CA ILE A 159 -18.38 0.52 16.57
C ILE A 159 -18.27 -0.77 15.78
N LEU A 160 -18.77 -0.77 14.55
CA LEU A 160 -18.55 -1.89 13.63
C LEU A 160 -17.08 -1.87 13.19
N VAL A 161 -16.39 -3.02 13.23
CA VAL A 161 -15.06 -3.17 12.65
C VAL A 161 -15.15 -4.03 11.41
N THR A 162 -14.78 -3.45 10.26
CA THR A 162 -14.82 -4.12 8.96
C THR A 162 -13.41 -4.23 8.39
N TYR A 163 -13.01 -5.43 7.98
CA TYR A 163 -11.73 -5.71 7.33
C TYR A 163 -11.93 -6.05 5.85
N VAL A 164 -11.12 -5.44 4.99
CA VAL A 164 -10.99 -5.76 3.56
C VAL A 164 -9.59 -6.36 3.34
N PRO A 165 -9.43 -7.47 2.59
CA PRO A 165 -8.11 -8.00 2.27
C PRO A 165 -7.27 -7.06 1.39
N GLY A 166 -5.96 -7.05 1.60
CA GLY A 166 -4.96 -6.44 0.73
C GLY A 166 -4.04 -7.49 0.09
N ASN A 167 -2.92 -7.05 -0.47
CA ASN A 167 -1.96 -7.98 -1.08
C ASN A 167 -1.02 -8.62 -0.06
N HIS A 168 -0.64 -7.98 1.04
CA HIS A 168 0.24 -8.59 2.03
C HIS A 168 -0.44 -9.67 2.88
N ASP A 169 -1.77 -9.70 2.91
CA ASP A 169 -2.58 -10.74 3.54
C ASP A 169 -3.45 -11.50 2.52
N LEU A 170 -3.02 -11.52 1.25
CA LEU A 170 -3.73 -12.09 0.09
C LEU A 170 -4.28 -13.49 0.34
N THR A 171 -3.46 -14.37 0.92
CA THR A 171 -3.82 -15.78 1.13
C THR A 171 -4.34 -16.08 2.52
N ILE A 172 -4.39 -15.08 3.42
CA ILE A 172 -4.89 -15.28 4.78
C ILE A 172 -6.39 -15.55 4.76
N THR A 173 -6.77 -16.74 5.24
CA THR A 173 -8.16 -17.18 5.22
C THR A 173 -9.04 -16.39 6.19
N ALA A 174 -10.36 -16.43 5.94
CA ALA A 174 -11.32 -15.79 6.83
C ALA A 174 -11.27 -16.39 8.24
N GLU A 175 -11.06 -17.71 8.37
CA GLU A 175 -10.95 -18.39 9.66
C GLU A 175 -9.72 -17.93 10.45
N ASN A 176 -8.60 -17.67 9.77
CA ASN A 176 -7.37 -17.23 10.42
C ASN A 176 -7.44 -15.77 10.87
N VAL A 177 -8.16 -14.90 10.16
CA VAL A 177 -8.48 -13.55 10.65
C VAL A 177 -9.44 -13.62 11.85
N GLU A 178 -10.51 -14.42 11.74
CA GLU A 178 -11.50 -14.61 12.81
C GLU A 178 -10.89 -15.17 14.10
N LEU A 179 -9.86 -16.01 13.97
CA LEU A 179 -9.12 -16.59 15.09
C LEU A 179 -8.54 -15.52 16.03
N ILE A 180 -8.01 -14.44 15.46
CA ILE A 180 -7.32 -13.39 16.23
C ILE A 180 -8.21 -12.17 16.49
N LEU A 181 -9.28 -11.99 15.70
CA LEU A 181 -10.25 -10.91 15.79
C LEU A 181 -11.70 -11.45 15.77
N PRO A 182 -12.12 -12.25 16.76
CA PRO A 182 -13.45 -12.85 16.78
C PRO A 182 -14.57 -11.81 16.76
N GLY A 183 -15.49 -11.95 15.81
CA GLY A 183 -16.63 -11.07 15.56
C GLY A 183 -16.37 -9.93 14.58
N ILE A 184 -15.20 -9.88 13.94
CA ILE A 184 -14.91 -8.89 12.90
C ILE A 184 -15.77 -9.14 11.65
N LYS A 185 -16.23 -8.08 11.00
CA LYS A 185 -16.86 -8.18 9.68
C LYS A 185 -15.77 -8.25 8.62
N GLN A 186 -15.79 -9.25 7.74
CA GLN A 186 -14.83 -9.36 6.65
C GLN A 186 -15.53 -9.11 5.31
N ALA A 187 -15.14 -8.05 4.61
CA ALA A 187 -15.65 -7.68 3.30
C ALA A 187 -14.75 -8.27 2.21
N ARG A 188 -14.90 -9.58 1.99
CA ARG A 188 -14.18 -10.34 0.96
C ARG A 188 -15.04 -10.47 -0.30
N ASP A 189 -14.40 -10.44 -1.45
CA ASP A 189 -15.03 -10.79 -2.72
C ASP A 189 -15.23 -12.32 -2.82
N ARG A 190 -15.92 -12.74 -3.88
CA ARG A 190 -16.07 -14.16 -4.22
C ARG A 190 -14.76 -14.85 -4.64
N VAL A 191 -13.70 -14.07 -4.88
CA VAL A 191 -12.36 -14.56 -5.20
C VAL A 191 -11.42 -14.23 -4.05
N LEU A 192 -10.49 -15.15 -3.76
CA LEU A 192 -9.56 -15.02 -2.64
C LEU A 192 -8.63 -13.81 -2.81
N GLY A 193 -8.31 -13.14 -1.69
CA GLY A 193 -7.36 -12.05 -1.64
C GLY A 193 -7.89 -10.68 -2.11
N LEU A 194 -9.18 -10.58 -2.45
CA LEU A 194 -9.79 -9.32 -2.88
C LEU A 194 -11.02 -8.99 -2.03
N GLY A 195 -11.40 -7.72 -2.06
CA GLY A 195 -12.60 -7.23 -1.41
C GLY A 195 -12.90 -5.78 -1.77
N THR A 196 -14.19 -5.46 -1.90
CA THR A 196 -14.66 -4.08 -1.98
C THR A 196 -15.84 -3.89 -1.04
N TYR A 197 -15.77 -2.85 -0.20
CA TYR A 197 -16.76 -2.58 0.82
C TYR A 197 -17.51 -1.27 0.58
N SER A 198 -18.82 -1.30 0.78
CA SER A 198 -19.66 -0.10 0.90
C SER A 198 -20.28 -0.08 2.30
N PRO A 199 -19.97 0.94 3.13
CA PRO A 199 -20.56 1.08 4.45
C PRO A 199 -22.09 1.10 4.41
N GLU A 200 -22.73 0.58 5.46
CA GLU A 200 -24.19 0.47 5.52
C GLU A 200 -24.85 1.87 5.45
N GLY A 201 -25.81 2.01 4.54
CA GLY A 201 -26.47 3.29 4.25
C GLY A 201 -25.65 4.24 3.37
N GLN A 202 -24.45 3.84 2.93
CA GLN A 202 -23.54 4.64 2.09
C GLN A 202 -23.17 3.91 0.78
N PRO A 203 -24.15 3.52 -0.06
CA PRO A 203 -23.90 2.70 -1.25
C PRO A 203 -23.07 3.40 -2.34
N GLN A 204 -22.91 4.72 -2.28
CA GLN A 204 -22.08 5.51 -3.21
C GLN A 204 -20.61 5.61 -2.77
N ILE A 205 -20.24 4.97 -1.65
CA ILE A 205 -18.85 4.87 -1.17
C ILE A 205 -18.31 3.48 -1.49
N ALA A 206 -17.10 3.39 -2.03
CA ALA A 206 -16.36 2.13 -2.15
C ALA A 206 -15.03 2.25 -1.40
N ILE A 207 -14.71 1.23 -0.61
CA ILE A 207 -13.46 1.09 0.12
C ILE A 207 -12.85 -0.24 -0.30
N GLU A 208 -11.67 -0.23 -0.90
CA GLU A 208 -10.90 -1.43 -1.19
C GLU A 208 -9.41 -1.13 -0.99
N HIS A 209 -8.56 -2.15 -1.03
CA HIS A 209 -7.13 -1.90 -0.90
C HIS A 209 -6.53 -1.27 -2.16
N GLY A 210 -6.91 -1.76 -3.36
CA GLY A 210 -6.50 -1.19 -4.66
C GLY A 210 -5.52 -2.07 -5.46
N HIS A 211 -4.91 -3.08 -4.82
CA HIS A 211 -3.98 -4.02 -5.46
C HIS A 211 -4.57 -4.82 -6.62
N ARG A 212 -5.91 -4.93 -6.70
CA ARG A 212 -6.66 -5.55 -7.81
C ARG A 212 -6.18 -5.12 -9.19
N TYR A 213 -5.75 -3.87 -9.31
CA TYR A 213 -5.37 -3.24 -10.58
C TYR A 213 -3.86 -3.19 -10.81
N ASN A 214 -3.05 -3.53 -9.80
CA ASN A 214 -1.60 -3.54 -9.89
C ASN A 214 -1.12 -4.87 -10.46
N PHE A 215 -0.40 -4.85 -11.59
CA PHE A 215 0.00 -6.08 -12.28
C PHE A 215 0.88 -7.01 -11.43
N PHE A 216 1.69 -6.45 -10.53
CA PHE A 216 2.57 -7.22 -9.64
C PHE A 216 1.90 -7.67 -8.35
N CYS A 217 0.79 -7.05 -7.94
CA CYS A 217 0.15 -7.33 -6.64
C CYS A 217 -1.25 -7.97 -6.77
N ALA A 218 -1.90 -7.88 -7.93
CA ALA A 218 -3.19 -8.52 -8.17
C ALA A 218 -3.06 -10.05 -8.23
N PRO A 219 -4.02 -10.83 -7.69
CA PRO A 219 -3.97 -12.29 -7.76
C PRO A 219 -3.67 -12.83 -9.17
N ASP A 220 -2.87 -13.89 -9.26
CA ASP A 220 -2.50 -14.57 -10.49
C ASP A 220 -2.74 -16.09 -10.40
N PRO A 221 -3.95 -16.58 -10.73
CA PRO A 221 -4.25 -18.01 -10.70
C PRO A 221 -3.77 -18.77 -11.94
N TYR A 222 -3.02 -18.15 -12.86
CA TYR A 222 -2.66 -18.76 -14.15
C TYR A 222 -1.17 -19.07 -14.25
N SER A 223 -0.32 -18.20 -13.73
CA SER A 223 1.13 -18.44 -13.72
C SER A 223 1.51 -19.58 -12.77
N ASN A 224 2.63 -20.25 -13.07
CA ASN A 224 3.32 -21.21 -12.19
C ASN A 224 2.50 -22.44 -11.74
N GLN A 225 1.37 -22.74 -12.38
CA GLN A 225 0.50 -23.86 -11.98
C GLN A 225 1.17 -25.25 -12.15
N ASP A 226 2.24 -25.34 -12.94
CA ASP A 226 3.05 -26.55 -13.10
C ASP A 226 3.98 -26.83 -11.91
N VAL A 227 4.41 -25.78 -11.19
CA VAL A 227 5.32 -25.89 -10.04
C VAL A 227 4.64 -25.65 -8.69
N ALA A 228 3.53 -24.91 -8.66
CA ALA A 228 2.74 -24.58 -7.49
C ALA A 228 1.23 -24.63 -7.83
N PRO A 229 0.64 -25.83 -8.03
CA PRO A 229 -0.77 -25.95 -8.40
C PRO A 229 -1.70 -25.27 -7.38
N GLY A 230 -2.62 -24.44 -7.86
CA GLY A 230 -3.59 -23.71 -7.04
C GLY A 230 -3.09 -22.38 -6.49
N THR A 231 -1.83 -22.00 -6.73
CA THR A 231 -1.30 -20.69 -6.32
C THR A 231 -2.08 -19.54 -6.97
N ILE A 232 -2.25 -18.45 -6.23
CA ILE A 232 -2.66 -17.14 -6.75
C ILE A 232 -1.57 -16.08 -6.55
N MET A 233 -0.39 -16.48 -6.08
CA MET A 233 0.69 -15.58 -5.68
C MET A 233 1.24 -14.83 -6.90
N PRO A 234 1.21 -13.48 -6.90
CA PRO A 234 1.77 -12.69 -7.99
C PRO A 234 3.25 -12.37 -7.74
N PRO A 235 3.99 -11.86 -8.74
CA PRO A 235 5.43 -11.62 -8.61
C PRO A 235 5.80 -10.60 -7.52
N GLY A 236 4.86 -9.73 -7.12
CA GLY A 236 5.02 -8.78 -6.03
C GLY A 236 5.39 -9.42 -4.69
N TYR A 237 4.90 -10.64 -4.40
CA TYR A 237 5.33 -11.38 -3.22
C TYR A 237 6.85 -11.58 -3.19
N PHE A 238 7.42 -12.04 -4.30
CA PHE A 238 8.86 -12.29 -4.40
C PHE A 238 9.68 -11.00 -4.36
N PHE A 239 9.14 -9.91 -4.91
CA PHE A 239 9.69 -8.57 -4.73
C PHE A 239 9.73 -8.19 -3.24
N THR A 240 8.65 -8.41 -2.49
CA THR A 240 8.56 -8.10 -1.05
C THR A 240 9.51 -8.96 -0.22
N ARG A 241 9.71 -10.25 -0.55
CA ARG A 241 10.72 -11.10 0.11
C ARG A 241 12.14 -10.53 -0.05
N ILE A 242 12.46 -9.94 -1.21
CA ILE A 242 13.74 -9.26 -1.47
C ILE A 242 13.81 -7.94 -0.68
N ALA A 243 12.73 -7.17 -0.62
CA ALA A 243 12.65 -5.94 0.17
C ALA A 243 12.90 -6.20 1.66
N ALA A 244 12.26 -7.22 2.23
CA ALA A 244 12.47 -7.61 3.62
C ALA A 244 13.92 -8.05 3.88
N LEU A 245 14.53 -8.77 2.92
CA LEU A 245 15.94 -9.13 3.02
C LEU A 245 16.87 -7.90 2.95
N HIS A 246 16.55 -6.92 2.10
CA HIS A 246 17.29 -5.66 2.01
C HIS A 246 17.32 -4.93 3.37
N VAL A 247 16.16 -4.84 4.04
CA VAL A 247 16.04 -4.26 5.38
C VAL A 247 16.79 -5.08 6.43
N ASP A 248 16.61 -6.39 6.46
CA ASP A 248 17.30 -7.30 7.40
C ASP A 248 18.83 -7.17 7.29
N GLN A 249 19.34 -7.07 6.07
CA GLN A 249 20.77 -6.89 5.77
C GLN A 249 21.31 -5.48 6.02
N LYS A 250 20.48 -4.59 6.58
CA LYS A 250 20.78 -3.19 6.93
C LYS A 250 21.06 -2.32 5.70
N LEU A 251 20.17 -2.42 4.71
CA LEU A 251 20.15 -1.59 3.51
C LEU A 251 21.51 -1.58 2.80
N PRO A 252 22.03 -2.76 2.39
CA PRO A 252 23.35 -2.82 1.77
C PRO A 252 23.40 -1.95 0.51
N THR A 253 24.62 -1.55 0.12
CA THR A 253 24.88 -0.91 -1.17
C THR A 253 25.42 -1.94 -2.14
N GLY A 254 24.52 -2.66 -2.80
CA GLY A 254 24.82 -3.52 -3.95
C GLY A 254 25.49 -4.86 -3.64
N LYS A 255 24.89 -5.91 -4.19
CA LYS A 255 25.44 -7.05 -4.95
C LYS A 255 24.22 -7.70 -5.63
N GLY A 256 24.42 -8.37 -6.77
CA GLY A 256 23.31 -8.80 -7.62
C GLY A 256 22.77 -7.64 -8.46
N VAL A 257 23.15 -7.64 -9.73
CA VAL A 257 22.71 -6.64 -10.70
C VAL A 257 21.70 -7.33 -11.60
N VAL A 258 20.54 -6.72 -11.81
CA VAL A 258 19.59 -7.18 -12.82
C VAL A 258 20.32 -7.17 -14.15
N THR A 259 20.44 -8.33 -14.77
CA THR A 259 21.19 -8.45 -16.04
C THR A 259 20.49 -7.61 -17.10
N PRO A 260 21.21 -6.67 -17.76
CA PRO A 260 20.63 -5.87 -18.84
C PRO A 260 20.13 -6.75 -19.99
N ILE A 261 18.93 -6.46 -20.50
CA ILE A 261 18.41 -7.03 -21.74
C ILE A 261 18.07 -5.90 -22.73
N THR A 262 17.98 -6.22 -24.02
CA THR A 262 17.69 -5.26 -25.10
C THR A 262 16.31 -5.54 -25.70
N PRO A 263 15.48 -4.54 -26.03
CA PRO A 263 14.19 -4.77 -26.69
C PRO A 263 14.30 -5.66 -27.93
N ASN A 264 13.43 -6.67 -28.05
CA ASN A 264 13.29 -7.47 -29.26
C ASN A 264 12.48 -6.71 -30.30
N VAL A 265 13.16 -5.94 -31.17
CA VAL A 265 12.51 -5.06 -32.16
C VAL A 265 11.76 -5.81 -33.26
N SER A 266 12.10 -7.08 -33.49
CA SER A 266 11.40 -7.98 -34.41
C SER A 266 10.26 -8.77 -33.76
N GLY A 267 10.14 -8.68 -32.43
CA GLY A 267 9.13 -9.37 -31.63
C GLY A 267 7.76 -8.72 -31.70
N ASN A 268 6.76 -9.42 -31.18
CA ASN A 268 5.39 -8.93 -31.09
C ASN A 268 5.15 -8.11 -29.81
N GLU A 269 3.89 -7.74 -29.56
CA GLU A 269 3.50 -6.98 -28.36
C GLU A 269 3.83 -7.73 -27.06
N SER A 270 3.72 -9.05 -27.04
CA SER A 270 4.10 -9.89 -25.89
C SER A 270 5.57 -9.67 -25.51
N GLN A 271 6.49 -9.73 -26.48
CA GLN A 271 7.91 -9.44 -26.25
C GLN A 271 8.15 -7.99 -25.79
N SER A 272 7.38 -7.04 -26.31
CA SER A 272 7.45 -5.65 -25.86
C SER A 272 6.98 -5.49 -24.40
N ASN A 273 5.94 -6.21 -23.99
CA ASN A 273 5.41 -6.19 -22.63
C ASN A 273 6.32 -6.93 -21.65
N LEU A 274 6.96 -8.03 -22.06
CA LEU A 274 7.94 -8.72 -21.23
C LEU A 274 9.20 -7.87 -21.00
N TYR A 275 9.60 -7.04 -21.97
CA TYR A 275 10.62 -6.01 -21.76
C TYR A 275 10.17 -4.94 -20.75
N ARG A 276 8.91 -4.49 -20.78
CA ARG A 276 8.36 -3.57 -19.77
C ARG A 276 8.36 -4.20 -18.38
N TYR A 277 7.98 -5.47 -18.28
CA TYR A 277 8.02 -6.23 -17.04
C TYR A 277 9.45 -6.31 -16.49
N TRP A 278 10.45 -6.56 -17.35
CA TRP A 278 11.86 -6.49 -16.98
C TRP A 278 12.28 -5.10 -16.48
N LYS A 279 11.79 -4.01 -17.09
CA LYS A 279 12.09 -2.64 -16.63
C LYS A 279 11.61 -2.37 -15.20
N ILE A 280 10.50 -2.97 -14.77
CA ILE A 280 10.04 -2.88 -13.39
C ILE A 280 11.00 -3.63 -12.45
N TRP A 281 11.45 -4.83 -12.83
CA TRP A 281 12.48 -5.55 -12.09
C TRP A 281 13.84 -4.82 -12.04
N GLU A 282 14.25 -4.18 -13.13
CA GLU A 282 15.47 -3.37 -13.18
C GLU A 282 15.38 -2.17 -12.22
N TRP A 283 14.24 -1.48 -12.21
CA TRP A 283 13.95 -0.45 -11.23
C TRP A 283 14.05 -1.03 -9.81
N ALA A 284 13.33 -2.12 -9.51
CA ALA A 284 13.34 -2.81 -8.22
C ALA A 284 14.74 -3.09 -7.70
N GLY A 285 15.56 -3.77 -8.51
CA GLY A 285 16.91 -4.20 -8.16
C GLY A 285 17.88 -3.04 -7.96
N THR A 286 17.54 -1.83 -8.43
CA THR A 286 18.32 -0.61 -8.16
C THR A 286 18.09 -0.09 -6.74
N TYR A 287 16.89 -0.25 -6.19
CA TYR A 287 16.53 0.23 -4.85
C TYR A 287 16.70 -0.85 -3.78
N LEU A 288 16.31 -2.09 -4.08
CA LEU A 288 16.25 -3.20 -3.14
C LEU A 288 17.47 -4.13 -3.27
N THR A 289 18.66 -3.58 -3.04
CA THR A 289 19.89 -4.36 -3.24
C THR A 289 20.12 -5.34 -2.09
N ILE A 290 20.76 -6.48 -2.35
CA ILE A 290 21.06 -7.50 -1.32
C ILE A 290 22.52 -7.90 -1.41
N LYS A 291 23.07 -8.51 -0.36
CA LYS A 291 24.47 -8.98 -0.32
C LYS A 291 24.66 -10.26 -1.15
N ASN A 292 23.59 -11.00 -1.37
CA ASN A 292 23.57 -12.29 -2.06
C ASN A 292 23.64 -12.14 -3.57
N ASN A 293 24.21 -13.14 -4.24
CA ASN A 293 24.13 -13.24 -5.69
C ASN A 293 22.72 -13.65 -6.14
N PHE A 294 22.22 -13.06 -7.22
CA PHE A 294 20.88 -13.34 -7.75
C PHE A 294 20.68 -14.77 -8.26
N SER A 295 21.76 -15.55 -8.43
CA SER A 295 21.71 -16.98 -8.75
C SER A 295 21.61 -17.90 -7.52
N GLU A 296 21.86 -17.38 -6.31
CA GLU A 296 21.72 -18.18 -5.09
C GLU A 296 20.24 -18.45 -4.82
N LYS A 297 19.89 -19.71 -4.51
CA LYS A 297 18.52 -20.12 -4.17
C LYS A 297 18.17 -19.77 -2.73
N ILE A 298 18.15 -18.47 -2.45
CA ILE A 298 17.96 -17.90 -1.12
C ILE A 298 16.49 -17.65 -0.76
N ILE A 299 15.57 -17.67 -1.72
CA ILE A 299 14.15 -17.42 -1.45
C ILE A 299 13.50 -18.74 -1.03
N VAL A 300 13.32 -18.93 0.27
CA VAL A 300 12.63 -20.08 0.87
C VAL A 300 11.12 -19.84 0.76
N THR A 301 10.41 -20.78 0.12
CA THR A 301 8.95 -20.76 0.02
C THR A 301 8.31 -21.67 1.07
N ASN A 302 7.36 -22.55 0.72
CA ASN A 302 6.40 -23.25 1.60
C ASN A 302 5.12 -22.46 1.86
N ILE A 303 4.67 -21.69 0.87
CA ILE A 303 3.45 -20.90 0.91
C ILE A 303 2.72 -20.99 -0.42
N ASP A 304 1.40 -21.01 -0.37
CA ASP A 304 0.51 -20.95 -1.54
C ASP A 304 0.91 -21.92 -2.67
N GLY A 305 1.18 -23.18 -2.31
CA GLY A 305 1.55 -24.24 -3.26
C GLY A 305 3.03 -24.26 -3.67
N PHE A 306 3.81 -23.20 -3.46
CA PHE A 306 5.25 -23.22 -3.70
C PHE A 306 5.98 -24.01 -2.58
N THR A 307 6.83 -24.97 -2.97
CA THR A 307 7.55 -25.85 -2.02
C THR A 307 9.06 -25.91 -2.22
N LYS A 308 9.62 -25.06 -3.09
CA LYS A 308 11.05 -25.08 -3.47
C LYS A 308 11.73 -23.78 -3.07
N ASN A 309 13.06 -23.82 -3.03
CA ASN A 309 13.86 -22.60 -2.91
C ASN A 309 14.16 -22.04 -4.30
N TYR A 310 14.02 -20.73 -4.45
CA TYR A 310 14.22 -20.01 -5.70
C TYR A 310 15.32 -18.97 -5.57
N SER A 311 15.88 -18.61 -6.72
CA SER A 311 16.83 -17.51 -6.87
C SER A 311 16.12 -16.28 -7.42
N VAL A 312 16.70 -15.09 -7.22
CA VAL A 312 16.14 -13.87 -7.82
C VAL A 312 16.06 -13.99 -9.35
N ASN A 313 17.06 -14.63 -9.96
CA ASN A 313 17.11 -14.88 -11.40
C ASN A 313 15.96 -15.74 -11.93
N ASP A 314 15.27 -16.52 -11.10
CA ASP A 314 14.11 -17.30 -11.54
C ASP A 314 12.92 -16.41 -11.90
N PHE A 315 12.85 -15.18 -11.37
CA PHE A 315 11.77 -14.22 -11.60
C PHE A 315 12.15 -13.12 -12.61
N LEU A 316 13.44 -12.98 -12.91
CA LEU A 316 13.94 -11.96 -13.83
C LEU A 316 13.84 -12.42 -15.28
N PRO A 317 13.26 -11.61 -16.17
CA PRO A 317 13.36 -11.88 -17.60
C PRO A 317 14.82 -11.85 -18.07
N TYR A 318 15.15 -12.71 -19.02
CA TYR A 318 16.49 -12.88 -19.57
C TYR A 318 16.46 -13.03 -21.09
N GLN A 319 17.63 -12.89 -21.72
CA GLN A 319 17.84 -13.14 -23.15
C GLN A 319 19.11 -13.97 -23.35
N LYS A 320 19.07 -14.93 -24.28
CA LYS A 320 20.28 -15.69 -24.69
C LYS A 320 21.21 -14.89 -25.60
N THR A 321 20.63 -14.01 -26.40
CA THR A 321 21.33 -13.13 -27.34
C THR A 321 20.70 -11.75 -27.26
N SER A 322 21.52 -10.71 -27.16
CA SER A 322 21.03 -9.33 -27.06
C SER A 322 20.09 -8.99 -28.21
N GLY A 323 18.89 -8.51 -27.90
CA GLY A 323 17.85 -8.17 -28.88
C GLY A 323 17.07 -9.36 -29.44
N GLY A 324 17.39 -10.59 -28.99
CA GLY A 324 16.64 -11.79 -29.31
C GLY A 324 15.40 -11.97 -28.42
N GLU A 325 14.85 -13.18 -28.41
CA GLU A 325 13.70 -13.52 -27.57
C GLU A 325 13.98 -13.32 -26.07
N ILE A 326 13.08 -12.63 -25.40
CA ILE A 326 13.03 -12.48 -23.94
C ILE A 326 12.19 -13.64 -23.39
N ASP A 327 12.70 -14.32 -22.38
CA ASP A 327 12.02 -15.40 -21.66
C ASP A 327 12.15 -15.17 -20.14
N VAL A 328 11.39 -15.91 -19.34
CA VAL A 328 11.44 -15.89 -17.88
C VAL A 328 11.16 -17.29 -17.33
N ASN A 329 11.83 -17.69 -16.24
CA ASN A 329 11.71 -19.06 -15.72
C ASN A 329 10.38 -19.27 -14.97
N LEU A 330 10.06 -18.37 -14.03
CA LEU A 330 8.77 -18.31 -13.34
C LEU A 330 7.93 -17.19 -13.92
N TYR A 331 6.61 -17.33 -13.86
CA TYR A 331 5.65 -16.41 -14.47
C TYR A 331 5.78 -16.34 -16.00
N LYS A 332 6.14 -17.48 -16.62
CA LYS A 332 6.24 -17.58 -18.08
C LYS A 332 4.90 -17.26 -18.74
N GLY A 333 4.89 -16.22 -19.57
CA GLY A 333 3.69 -15.76 -20.28
C GLY A 333 2.75 -14.86 -19.45
N ILE A 334 3.18 -14.36 -18.28
CA ILE A 334 2.36 -13.51 -17.41
C ILE A 334 1.78 -12.27 -18.11
N GLN A 335 2.52 -11.71 -19.08
CA GLN A 335 2.08 -10.59 -19.89
C GLN A 335 0.91 -10.95 -20.83
N ASP A 336 0.78 -12.23 -21.19
CA ASP A 336 -0.26 -12.71 -22.11
C ASP A 336 -1.54 -13.13 -21.37
N THR A 337 -1.46 -13.36 -20.06
CA THR A 337 -2.59 -13.80 -19.24
C THR A 337 -3.33 -12.66 -18.54
N TRP A 338 -2.92 -11.40 -18.72
CA TRP A 338 -3.51 -10.27 -18.01
C TRP A 338 -5.02 -10.12 -18.22
N ASP A 339 -5.53 -10.32 -19.44
CA ASP A 339 -6.97 -10.26 -19.70
C ASP A 339 -7.73 -11.34 -18.90
N LEU A 340 -7.18 -12.54 -18.77
CA LEU A 340 -7.75 -13.62 -17.96
C LEU A 340 -7.67 -13.30 -16.46
N ARG A 341 -6.56 -12.69 -16.01
CA ARG A 341 -6.37 -12.20 -14.63
C ARG A 341 -7.38 -11.13 -14.27
N GLN A 342 -7.65 -10.18 -15.17
CA GLN A 342 -8.66 -9.14 -14.97
C GLN A 342 -10.07 -9.70 -14.80
N ILE A 343 -10.45 -10.71 -15.60
CA ILE A 343 -11.74 -11.39 -15.47
C ILE A 343 -11.84 -12.09 -14.12
N TYR A 344 -10.80 -12.84 -13.73
CA TYR A 344 -10.77 -13.52 -12.43
C TYR A 344 -10.84 -12.51 -11.27
N ASN A 345 -10.07 -11.42 -11.36
CA ASN A 345 -9.98 -10.36 -10.35
C ASN A 345 -11.14 -9.36 -10.39
N LEU A 346 -12.19 -9.61 -11.18
CA LEU A 346 -13.41 -8.79 -11.22
C LEU A 346 -13.16 -7.33 -11.62
N VAL A 347 -12.18 -7.09 -12.50
CA VAL A 347 -11.91 -5.75 -13.04
C VAL A 347 -13.02 -5.38 -14.02
N ASN A 348 -13.73 -4.29 -13.74
CA ASN A 348 -14.93 -3.91 -14.49
C ASN A 348 -14.63 -3.21 -15.82
N VAL A 349 -13.56 -2.41 -15.86
CA VAL A 349 -13.11 -1.70 -17.05
C VAL A 349 -11.73 -2.22 -17.43
N LYS A 350 -11.60 -2.79 -18.63
CA LYS A 350 -10.34 -3.36 -19.10
C LYS A 350 -9.19 -2.36 -19.03
N ILE A 351 -8.07 -2.82 -18.46
CA ILE A 351 -6.78 -2.15 -18.40
C ILE A 351 -5.87 -2.86 -19.41
N GLU A 352 -5.27 -2.10 -20.32
CA GLU A 352 -4.31 -2.65 -21.28
C GLU A 352 -3.08 -3.19 -20.54
N THR A 353 -2.56 -4.36 -20.95
CA THR A 353 -1.42 -5.02 -20.29
C THR A 353 -0.22 -4.08 -20.12
N LYS A 354 0.10 -3.31 -21.17
CA LYS A 354 1.22 -2.36 -21.13
C LYS A 354 1.05 -1.33 -20.01
N ASP A 355 -0.18 -0.85 -19.78
CA ASP A 355 -0.48 0.21 -18.82
C ASP A 355 -0.49 -0.39 -17.41
N ALA A 356 -1.07 -1.58 -17.21
CA ALA A 356 -1.02 -2.29 -15.94
C ALA A 356 0.42 -2.56 -15.46
N ILE A 357 1.31 -2.98 -16.36
CA ILE A 357 2.73 -3.19 -16.04
C ILE A 357 3.39 -1.85 -15.66
N LEU A 358 3.16 -0.78 -16.43
CA LEU A 358 3.78 0.52 -16.18
C LEU A 358 3.27 1.19 -14.90
N TYR A 359 2.01 0.96 -14.52
CA TYR A 359 1.43 1.50 -13.29
C TYR A 359 1.87 0.77 -12.02
N SER A 360 2.56 -0.37 -12.14
CA SER A 360 2.91 -1.21 -10.99
C SER A 360 3.86 -0.55 -10.00
N ASN A 361 4.65 0.44 -10.44
CA ASN A 361 5.52 1.26 -9.61
C ASN A 361 5.20 2.76 -9.68
N ASP A 362 3.97 3.11 -10.10
CA ASP A 362 3.48 4.49 -10.19
C ASP A 362 2.18 4.63 -9.38
N ASP A 363 2.28 5.28 -8.23
CA ASP A 363 1.16 5.58 -7.34
C ASP A 363 0.00 6.23 -8.11
N THR A 364 0.30 7.14 -9.05
CA THR A 364 -0.71 7.86 -9.84
C THR A 364 -1.48 6.91 -10.76
N GLY A 365 -0.80 5.89 -11.29
CA GLY A 365 -1.43 4.86 -12.12
C GLY A 365 -2.47 4.06 -11.34
N THR A 366 -2.12 3.63 -10.12
CA THR A 366 -3.02 2.93 -9.21
C THR A 366 -4.18 3.82 -8.76
N ASP A 367 -3.88 5.05 -8.31
CA ASP A 367 -4.88 6.02 -7.85
C ASP A 367 -5.92 6.34 -8.94
N ASN A 368 -5.48 6.43 -10.20
CA ASN A 368 -6.36 6.67 -11.33
C ASN A 368 -7.37 5.52 -11.57
N MET A 369 -7.19 4.35 -10.96
CA MET A 369 -8.17 3.28 -11.05
C MET A 369 -9.46 3.60 -10.32
N ALA A 370 -9.44 4.46 -9.30
CA ALA A 370 -10.68 5.02 -8.75
C ALA A 370 -11.48 5.76 -9.83
N LYS A 371 -10.80 6.53 -10.69
CA LYS A 371 -11.43 7.24 -11.80
C LYS A 371 -11.93 6.28 -12.88
N THR A 372 -11.09 5.36 -13.33
CA THR A 372 -11.41 4.45 -14.46
C THR A 372 -12.48 3.43 -14.08
N GLN A 373 -12.34 2.76 -12.93
CA GLN A 373 -13.16 1.61 -12.55
C GLN A 373 -14.49 2.03 -11.93
N TYR A 374 -14.54 3.20 -11.30
CA TYR A 374 -15.71 3.68 -10.57
C TYR A 374 -16.32 4.97 -11.11
N PHE A 375 -15.55 6.06 -11.23
CA PHE A 375 -16.15 7.36 -11.54
C PHE A 375 -16.57 7.46 -13.00
N LEU A 376 -15.73 7.04 -13.94
CA LEU A 376 -16.00 7.09 -15.37
C LEU A 376 -16.70 5.83 -15.89
N ASN A 377 -16.85 4.79 -15.06
CA ASN A 377 -17.59 3.59 -15.41
C ASN A 377 -19.11 3.85 -15.30
N PRO A 378 -19.88 3.80 -16.40
CA PRO A 378 -21.31 4.06 -16.37
C PRO A 378 -22.12 3.08 -15.51
N GLN A 379 -21.56 1.89 -15.24
CA GLN A 379 -22.19 0.84 -14.41
C GLN A 379 -21.93 1.04 -12.91
N SER A 380 -21.07 1.97 -12.52
CA SER A 380 -20.79 2.31 -11.14
C SER A 380 -21.60 3.54 -10.72
N ASN A 381 -22.15 3.49 -9.50
CA ASN A 381 -22.79 4.63 -8.85
C ASN A 381 -21.88 5.30 -7.80
N LYS A 382 -20.62 4.87 -7.68
CA LYS A 382 -19.72 5.37 -6.63
C LYS A 382 -19.30 6.81 -6.92
N ARG A 383 -19.27 7.61 -5.88
CA ARG A 383 -18.89 9.04 -5.88
C ARG A 383 -17.75 9.32 -4.90
N ILE A 384 -17.52 8.43 -3.95
CA ILE A 384 -16.34 8.43 -3.08
C ILE A 384 -15.67 7.06 -3.19
N VAL A 385 -14.38 7.03 -3.48
CA VAL A 385 -13.56 5.81 -3.51
C VAL A 385 -12.37 6.02 -2.59
N VAL A 386 -12.16 5.09 -1.66
CA VAL A 386 -11.02 5.11 -0.74
C VAL A 386 -10.16 3.87 -0.99
N PHE A 387 -8.89 4.07 -1.33
CA PHE A 387 -7.90 3.01 -1.45
C PHE A 387 -6.89 3.04 -0.30
N GLY A 388 -6.14 1.94 -0.16
CA GLY A 388 -4.84 1.88 0.50
C GLY A 388 -3.74 1.63 -0.54
N HIS A 389 -2.81 0.72 -0.26
CA HIS A 389 -1.87 0.08 -1.22
C HIS A 389 -0.67 0.92 -1.67
N THR A 390 -0.84 2.19 -2.05
CA THR A 390 0.29 3.01 -2.54
C THR A 390 1.14 3.59 -1.41
N HIS A 391 0.69 3.44 -0.15
CA HIS A 391 1.26 4.04 1.05
C HIS A 391 1.27 5.58 1.02
N ARG A 392 0.72 6.21 -0.02
CA ARG A 392 0.62 7.65 -0.20
C ARG A 392 -0.73 8.11 0.29
N SER A 393 -0.76 9.03 1.25
CA SER A 393 -2.01 9.65 1.69
C SER A 393 -2.36 10.84 0.80
N ASP A 394 -3.57 10.84 0.23
CA ASP A 394 -4.01 11.88 -0.68
C ASP A 394 -5.55 12.02 -0.70
N ILE A 395 -6.04 13.23 -1.05
CA ILE A 395 -7.45 13.47 -1.39
C ILE A 395 -7.50 14.19 -2.73
N ILE A 396 -8.07 13.54 -3.74
CA ILE A 396 -8.10 14.02 -5.12
C ILE A 396 -9.56 14.22 -5.55
N PRO A 397 -10.02 15.47 -5.74
CA PRO A 397 -11.33 15.73 -6.35
C PRO A 397 -11.33 15.32 -7.82
N SER A 398 -12.45 14.77 -8.26
CA SER A 398 -12.67 14.28 -9.62
C SER A 398 -14.13 14.50 -10.04
N TYR A 399 -14.50 13.94 -11.18
CA TYR A 399 -15.87 13.96 -11.71
C TYR A 399 -16.23 12.58 -12.25
N ASN A 400 -17.49 12.18 -12.07
CA ASN A 400 -18.00 10.94 -12.65
C ASN A 400 -18.41 11.13 -14.13
N TYR A 401 -18.85 10.05 -14.78
CA TYR A 401 -19.29 10.05 -16.18
C TYR A 401 -20.48 10.99 -16.46
N LYS A 402 -21.19 11.46 -15.42
CA LYS A 402 -22.29 12.44 -15.51
C LYS A 402 -21.83 13.87 -15.26
N GLY A 403 -20.54 14.11 -15.02
CA GLY A 403 -20.00 15.43 -14.66
C GLY A 403 -20.25 15.82 -13.20
N GLU A 404 -20.68 14.89 -12.35
CA GLU A 404 -20.93 15.14 -10.93
C GLU A 404 -19.65 14.98 -10.11
N LYS A 405 -19.44 15.86 -9.13
CA LYS A 405 -18.23 15.87 -8.29
C LYS A 405 -18.03 14.53 -7.59
N SER A 406 -16.83 13.98 -7.66
CA SER A 406 -16.44 12.75 -6.97
C SER A 406 -15.14 12.96 -6.20
N ILE A 407 -14.84 12.10 -5.22
CA ILE A 407 -13.64 12.21 -4.40
C ILE A 407 -12.94 10.85 -4.38
N TYR A 408 -11.69 10.82 -4.83
CA TYR A 408 -10.76 9.76 -4.49
C TYR A 408 -10.02 10.15 -3.21
N ALA A 409 -9.77 9.18 -2.34
CA ALA A 409 -8.86 9.32 -1.23
C ALA A 409 -7.99 8.07 -1.09
N ASN A 410 -6.78 8.25 -0.57
CA ASN A 410 -5.92 7.17 -0.13
C ASN A 410 -5.56 7.37 1.34
N THR A 411 -5.66 6.31 2.13
CA THR A 411 -5.42 6.33 3.58
C THR A 411 -3.96 6.50 3.95
N GLY A 412 -3.02 6.19 3.05
CA GLY A 412 -1.60 6.22 3.34
C GLY A 412 -1.13 4.94 4.03
N THR A 413 -0.33 5.05 5.09
CA THR A 413 0.30 3.90 5.72
C THR A 413 0.63 4.12 7.20
N TRP A 414 0.76 3.01 7.93
CA TRP A 414 1.19 2.96 9.33
C TRP A 414 2.59 2.37 9.52
N ILE A 415 3.27 1.97 8.45
CA ILE A 415 4.69 1.57 8.53
C ILE A 415 5.54 2.72 9.04
N ASP A 416 6.67 2.41 9.67
CA ASP A 416 7.51 3.44 10.31
C ASP A 416 8.16 4.35 9.27
N HIS A 417 8.64 3.77 8.17
CA HIS A 417 9.33 4.47 7.10
C HIS A 417 9.02 3.82 5.75
N SER A 418 8.46 4.58 4.81
CA SER A 418 8.39 4.13 3.42
C SER A 418 9.66 4.56 2.67
N PRO A 419 10.45 3.63 2.10
CA PRO A 419 11.62 3.99 1.31
C PRO A 419 11.26 4.62 -0.04
N ILE A 420 10.01 4.45 -0.51
CA ILE A 420 9.55 4.84 -1.85
C ILE A 420 8.45 5.91 -1.78
N ALA A 421 7.43 5.72 -0.93
CA ALA A 421 6.34 6.67 -0.78
C ALA A 421 6.80 7.88 0.04
N LYS A 422 7.05 9.00 -0.63
CA LYS A 422 7.27 10.29 0.03
C LYS A 422 5.95 10.79 0.60
N GLY A 423 5.84 10.91 1.91
CA GLY A 423 4.64 11.41 2.58
C GLY A 423 4.66 11.15 4.08
N PRO A 424 3.68 11.68 4.81
CA PRO A 424 3.51 11.38 6.23
C PRO A 424 2.93 9.99 6.43
N THR A 425 3.43 9.30 7.44
CA THR A 425 2.89 8.04 7.97
C THR A 425 1.86 8.33 9.06
N THR A 426 1.28 7.27 9.65
CA THR A 426 0.21 7.33 10.67
C THR A 426 -1.01 8.10 10.20
N THR A 427 -1.32 7.95 8.91
CA THR A 427 -2.41 8.64 8.23
C THR A 427 -3.68 7.79 8.18
N PHE A 428 -4.82 8.46 8.10
CA PHE A 428 -6.13 7.82 8.06
C PHE A 428 -7.18 8.75 7.48
N ILE A 429 -8.26 8.17 6.95
CA ILE A 429 -9.41 8.92 6.43
C ILE A 429 -10.54 8.91 7.44
N VAL A 430 -11.22 10.04 7.57
CA VAL A 430 -12.49 10.18 8.29
C VAL A 430 -13.54 10.65 7.30
N ILE A 431 -14.64 9.90 7.19
CA ILE A 431 -15.83 10.30 6.46
C ILE A 431 -16.90 10.71 7.47
N GLU A 432 -17.40 11.93 7.32
CA GLU A 432 -18.56 12.45 8.04
C GLU A 432 -19.73 12.49 7.06
N PRO A 433 -20.69 11.55 7.16
CA PRO A 433 -21.84 11.53 6.28
C PRO A 433 -22.69 12.80 6.39
N GLN A 434 -23.30 13.18 5.28
CA GLN A 434 -24.30 14.24 5.27
C GLN A 434 -25.55 13.88 6.08
N SER A 435 -26.23 14.89 6.63
CA SER A 435 -27.53 14.72 7.26
C SER A 435 -28.67 14.85 6.25
N ASN A 436 -29.91 14.77 6.74
CA ASN A 436 -31.11 15.02 5.94
C ASN A 436 -31.27 16.49 5.54
N GLU A 437 -30.50 17.40 6.14
CA GLU A 437 -30.54 18.83 5.79
C GLU A 437 -30.00 19.04 4.36
N PRO A 438 -30.72 19.75 3.48
CA PRO A 438 -30.31 19.93 2.08
C PRO A 438 -28.95 20.61 1.89
N SER A 439 -28.54 21.45 2.84
CA SER A 439 -27.25 22.15 2.83
C SER A 439 -26.09 21.29 3.33
N SER A 440 -26.37 20.19 4.04
CA SER A 440 -25.32 19.34 4.60
C SER A 440 -24.58 18.58 3.49
N GLN A 441 -23.28 18.36 3.70
CA GLN A 441 -22.40 17.67 2.76
C GLN A 441 -21.79 16.47 3.46
N THR A 442 -21.40 15.47 2.66
CA THR A 442 -20.51 14.40 3.13
C THR A 442 -19.10 14.93 3.05
N TYR A 443 -18.37 14.94 4.18
CA TYR A 443 -16.98 15.36 4.24
C TYR A 443 -16.06 14.14 4.21
N VAL A 444 -14.98 14.24 3.43
CA VAL A 444 -13.86 13.30 3.43
C VAL A 444 -12.65 14.07 3.91
N LYS A 445 -12.08 13.65 5.04
CA LYS A 445 -10.97 14.31 5.72
C LYS A 445 -9.80 13.35 5.86
N LEU A 446 -8.61 13.82 5.52
CA LEU A 446 -7.36 13.11 5.73
C LEU A 446 -6.71 13.68 6.97
N TYR A 447 -6.32 12.81 7.89
CA TYR A 447 -5.61 13.16 9.10
C TYR A 447 -4.29 12.40 9.18
N ASN A 448 -3.33 12.96 9.94
CA ASN A 448 -2.24 12.19 10.54
C ASN A 448 -2.38 12.13 12.07
N PHE A 449 -1.73 11.14 12.68
CA PHE A 449 -1.66 10.95 14.14
C PHE A 449 -0.21 10.95 14.65
N LEU A 450 0.55 11.96 14.25
CA LEU A 450 1.97 12.06 14.62
C LEU A 450 2.13 12.65 16.02
N GLY A 451 2.97 12.00 16.85
CA GLY A 451 3.18 12.43 18.25
C GLY A 451 1.90 12.43 19.08
N GLU A 452 0.96 11.54 18.73
CA GLU A 452 -0.38 11.41 19.35
C GLU A 452 -1.27 12.65 19.22
N LYS A 453 -1.01 13.49 18.22
CA LYS A 453 -1.81 14.66 17.89
C LYS A 453 -2.48 14.47 16.54
N PHE A 454 -3.73 14.89 16.46
CA PHE A 454 -4.46 14.94 15.20
C PHE A 454 -4.06 16.19 14.42
N THR A 455 -3.72 16.02 13.14
CA THR A 455 -3.60 17.14 12.19
C THR A 455 -4.50 16.86 10.99
N GLU A 456 -5.47 17.74 10.72
CA GLU A 456 -6.21 17.70 9.45
C GLU A 456 -5.25 18.11 8.33
N MET A 457 -4.96 17.17 7.44
CA MET A 457 -4.03 17.35 6.34
C MET A 457 -4.71 17.88 5.07
N ALA A 458 -5.89 17.33 4.79
CA ALA A 458 -6.69 17.70 3.64
C ALA A 458 -8.17 17.41 3.94
N LYS A 459 -9.05 18.14 3.26
CA LYS A 459 -10.49 17.94 3.34
C LYS A 459 -11.14 18.24 2.00
N ASN A 460 -12.13 17.44 1.64
CA ASN A 460 -13.04 17.73 0.54
C ASN A 460 -14.47 17.31 0.92
N SER A 461 -15.46 17.73 0.13
CA SER A 461 -16.86 17.41 0.39
C SER A 461 -17.70 17.39 -0.87
N LEU A 462 -18.79 16.63 -0.82
CA LEU A 462 -19.82 16.58 -1.85
C LEU A 462 -21.17 16.18 -1.22
N ARG A 463 -22.26 16.48 -1.93
CA ARG A 463 -23.58 15.91 -1.64
C ARG A 463 -23.72 14.59 -2.38
N LEU A 464 -24.06 13.53 -1.66
CA LEU A 464 -24.35 12.19 -2.19
C LEU A 464 -25.80 12.04 -2.61
#